data_AF-A0A7S1PBQ1-F1
#
_entry.id   AF-A0A7S1PBQ1-F1
#
_cell.length_a   1.000
_cell.length_b   1.000
_cell.length_c   1.000
_cell.angle_alpha   90.00
_cell.angle_beta   90.00
_cell.angle_gamma   90.00
#
_symmetry.space_group_name_H-M   'P 1'
#
loop_
_entity.id
_entity.type
_entity.pdbx_description
1 polymer ?
#
loop_
_entity_poly.entity_id
_entity_poly.type
_entity_poly.pdbx_seq_one_letter_code
_entity_poly.pdbx_strand_id
1 'polypeptide(L)'
;STIDTYRLVSSSLLPTPAKSHYTFNLRDMSRVIQGLCLLRKESLQGTDDVVKCWAHECVRVFEDRLIDKADHNWFKEQLKQIMETNFKRKWSSLVTVEPLLFGDFSDPKKNHYQEMSDQSSLQEVMRSLLADYNSMNSKKQMNLVLFMSAIEHVARIVRILRQPLGNALLVGVGGSGRKSL
;
A
#
# COMPACT_ATOMS: atom_id res chain seq x y z
N SER A 1 -6.05 9.22 15.78
CA SER A 1 -5.65 8.10 14.90
C SER A 1 -4.29 8.28 14.22
N THR A 2 -4.13 9.13 13.21
CA THR A 2 -2.83 9.27 12.50
C THR A 2 -1.72 9.83 13.40
N ILE A 3 -2.05 10.82 14.24
CA ILE A 3 -1.11 11.39 15.21
C ILE A 3 -0.65 10.33 16.22
N ASP A 4 -1.57 9.50 16.70
CA ASP A 4 -1.25 8.43 17.67
C ASP A 4 -0.35 7.38 17.03
N THR A 5 -0.63 7.00 15.78
CA THR A 5 0.20 6.07 15.00
C THR A 5 1.60 6.64 14.82
N TYR A 6 1.71 7.91 14.43
CA TYR A 6 2.99 8.59 14.26
C TYR A 6 3.79 8.64 15.58
N ARG A 7 3.15 9.05 16.69
CA ARG A 7 3.82 9.14 18.00
C ARG A 7 4.35 7.78 18.44
N LEU A 8 3.51 6.74 18.32
CA LEU A 8 3.86 5.38 18.71
C LEU A 8 5.04 4.81 17.91
N VAL A 9 4.99 4.96 16.59
CA VAL A 9 6.07 4.52 15.70
C VAL A 9 7.35 5.30 15.99
N SER A 10 7.26 6.62 16.15
CA SER A 10 8.43 7.47 16.41
C SER A 10 9.08 7.21 17.76
N SER A 11 8.32 6.79 18.78
CA SER A 11 8.87 6.46 20.10
C SER A 11 9.41 5.03 20.20
N SER A 12 8.84 4.10 19.43
CA SER A 12 9.13 2.66 19.58
C SER A 12 10.13 2.13 18.55
N LEU A 13 10.11 2.65 17.31
CA LEU A 13 10.95 2.20 16.20
C LEU A 13 12.07 3.20 15.93
N LEU A 14 13.02 3.27 16.85
CA LEU A 14 14.16 4.18 16.75
C LEU A 14 15.18 3.71 15.70
N PRO A 15 15.83 4.64 14.98
CA PRO A 15 16.86 4.31 14.03
C PRO A 15 18.09 3.71 14.72
N THR A 16 18.57 2.59 14.18
CA THR A 16 19.82 1.93 14.60
C THR A 16 20.77 1.84 13.41
N PRO A 17 22.07 1.53 13.57
CA PRO A 17 22.97 1.33 12.43
C PRO A 17 22.45 0.30 11.41
N ALA A 18 21.76 -0.75 11.86
CA ALA A 18 21.13 -1.74 10.99
C ALA A 18 19.80 -1.27 10.36
N LYS A 19 19.10 -0.33 11.01
CA LYS A 19 17.77 0.19 10.64
C LYS A 19 17.80 1.71 10.48
N SER A 20 18.83 2.24 9.82
CA SER A 20 19.07 3.70 9.75
C SER A 20 17.97 4.47 9.02
N HIS A 21 17.21 3.79 8.16
CA HIS A 21 16.08 4.32 7.40
C HIS A 21 14.77 4.37 8.21
N TYR A 22 14.76 3.93 9.47
CA TYR A 22 13.62 4.05 10.39
C TYR A 22 13.52 5.47 10.94
N THR A 23 13.45 6.45 10.04
CA THR A 23 13.30 7.87 10.37
C THR A 23 11.87 8.28 10.07
N PHE A 24 11.14 8.73 11.08
CA PHE A 24 9.75 9.17 10.94
C PHE A 24 9.64 10.65 11.25
N ASN A 25 8.88 11.41 10.45
CA ASN A 25 8.71 12.84 10.64
C ASN A 25 7.27 13.30 10.33
N LEU A 26 6.99 14.58 10.58
CA LEU A 26 5.63 15.12 10.40
C LEU A 26 5.11 15.03 8.95
N ARG A 27 6.00 14.94 7.94
CA ARG A 27 5.60 14.77 6.53
C ARG A 27 4.93 13.41 6.31
N ASP A 28 5.28 12.40 7.10
CA ASP A 28 4.64 11.08 7.01
C ASP A 28 3.15 11.18 7.36
N MET A 29 2.77 11.98 8.35
CA MET A 29 1.35 12.23 8.63
C MET A 29 0.63 12.89 7.43
N SER A 30 1.26 13.88 6.79
CA SER A 30 0.70 14.51 5.59
C SER A 30 0.53 13.51 4.45
N ARG A 31 1.45 12.55 4.27
CA ARG A 31 1.35 11.50 3.24
C ARG A 31 0.19 10.55 3.48
N VAL A 32 -0.14 10.25 4.74
CA VAL A 32 -1.35 9.44 5.07
C VAL A 32 -2.60 10.19 4.63
N ILE A 33 -2.70 11.48 4.96
CA ILE A 33 -3.85 12.32 4.57
C ILE A 33 -3.93 12.47 3.05
N GLN A 34 -2.80 12.68 2.37
CA GLN A 34 -2.77 12.74 0.90
C GLN A 34 -3.25 11.45 0.25
N GLY A 35 -2.90 10.29 0.81
CA GLY A 35 -3.42 9.00 0.37
C GLY A 35 -4.94 8.89 0.54
N LEU A 36 -5.47 9.33 1.68
CA LEU A 36 -6.91 9.39 1.91
C LEU A 36 -7.62 10.32 0.90
N CYS A 37 -6.99 11.41 0.49
CA CYS A 37 -7.52 12.33 -0.51
C CYS A 37 -7.59 11.73 -1.92
N LEU A 38 -7.03 10.54 -2.17
CA LEU A 38 -7.22 9.83 -3.43
C LEU A 38 -8.61 9.18 -3.54
N LEU A 39 -9.29 8.97 -2.40
CA LEU A 39 -10.65 8.44 -2.38
C LEU A 39 -11.62 9.38 -3.08
N ARG A 40 -12.54 8.79 -3.83
CA ARG A 40 -13.67 9.48 -4.45
C ARG A 40 -14.98 8.97 -3.88
N LYS A 41 -15.97 9.85 -3.78
CA LYS A 41 -17.29 9.51 -3.22
C LYS A 41 -17.93 8.32 -3.93
N GLU A 42 -17.75 8.23 -5.25
CA GLU A 42 -18.29 7.17 -6.12
C GLU A 42 -17.66 5.80 -5.85
N SER A 43 -16.56 5.77 -5.10
CA SER A 43 -15.80 4.55 -4.77
C SER A 43 -16.10 4.04 -3.36
N LEU A 44 -16.89 4.79 -2.58
CA LEU A 44 -17.22 4.48 -1.20
C LEU A 44 -18.61 3.84 -1.14
N GLN A 45 -18.68 2.68 -0.48
CA GLN A 45 -19.94 2.04 -0.10
C GLN A 45 -20.38 2.52 1.29
N GLY A 46 -19.44 2.91 2.15
CA GLY A 46 -19.74 3.43 3.47
C GLY A 46 -18.56 4.10 4.17
N THR A 47 -18.78 4.51 5.42
CA THR A 47 -17.75 5.12 6.26
C THR A 47 -16.62 4.15 6.61
N ASP A 48 -16.91 2.85 6.62
CA ASP A 48 -15.92 1.81 6.89
C ASP A 48 -14.83 1.73 5.81
N ASP A 49 -15.14 2.10 4.55
CA ASP A 49 -14.14 2.16 3.48
C ASP A 49 -13.09 3.25 3.73
N VAL A 50 -13.50 4.36 4.35
CA VAL A 50 -12.58 5.43 4.75
C VAL A 50 -11.65 4.94 5.87
N VAL A 51 -12.16 4.14 6.81
CA VAL A 51 -11.35 3.55 7.89
C VAL A 51 -10.37 2.51 7.35
N LYS A 52 -10.82 1.64 6.44
CA LYS A 52 -9.95 0.67 5.74
C LYS A 52 -8.86 1.39 4.95
N CYS A 53 -9.21 2.42 4.18
CA CYS A 53 -8.25 3.21 3.43
C CYS A 53 -7.24 3.89 4.37
N TRP A 54 -7.69 4.49 5.47
CA TRP A 54 -6.80 5.06 6.48
C TRP A 54 -5.78 4.04 6.98
N ALA A 55 -6.24 2.83 7.30
CA ALA A 55 -5.35 1.78 7.79
C ALA A 55 -4.37 1.31 6.70
N HIS A 56 -4.84 1.15 5.45
CA HIS A 56 -3.98 0.88 4.30
C HIS A 56 -2.90 1.96 4.14
N GLU A 57 -3.26 3.24 4.18
CA GLU A 57 -2.33 4.35 4.05
C GLU A 57 -1.32 4.41 5.19
N CYS A 58 -1.72 4.07 6.42
CA CYS A 58 -0.79 3.94 7.54
C CYS A 58 0.24 2.83 7.29
N VAL A 59 -0.17 1.67 6.75
CA VAL A 59 0.75 0.60 6.36
C VAL A 59 1.70 1.10 5.24
N ARG A 60 1.17 1.70 4.17
CA ARG A 60 2.00 2.20 3.05
C ARG A 60 3.02 3.26 3.48
N VAL A 61 2.67 4.11 4.44
CA VAL A 61 3.56 5.20 4.88
C VAL A 61 4.58 4.75 5.92
N PHE A 62 4.16 3.98 6.92
CA PHE A 62 5.00 3.64 8.07
C PHE A 62 5.60 2.24 7.99
N GLU A 63 4.88 1.25 7.47
CA GLU A 63 5.29 -0.16 7.49
C GLU A 63 6.16 -0.55 6.29
N ASP A 64 5.96 0.07 5.12
CA ASP A 64 6.73 -0.27 3.89
C ASP A 64 8.26 -0.05 4.01
N ARG A 65 8.71 0.71 5.01
CA ARG A 65 10.14 0.91 5.30
C ARG A 65 10.70 -0.06 6.35
N LEU A 66 9.87 -0.93 6.93
CA LEU A 66 10.31 -1.92 7.90
C LEU A 66 10.94 -3.12 7.19
N ILE A 67 11.89 -3.78 7.86
CA ILE A 67 12.65 -4.90 7.28
C ILE A 67 12.36 -6.24 7.99
N ASP A 68 12.06 -6.19 9.29
CA ASP A 68 11.91 -7.39 10.10
C ASP A 68 10.44 -7.79 10.25
N LYS A 69 10.15 -9.09 10.12
CA LYS A 69 8.81 -9.63 10.34
C LYS A 69 8.26 -9.27 11.72
N ALA A 70 9.12 -9.19 12.73
CA ALA A 70 8.73 -8.77 14.09
C ALA A 70 8.18 -7.33 14.09
N ASP A 71 8.87 -6.40 13.44
CA ASP A 71 8.44 -5.00 13.36
C ASP A 71 7.14 -4.87 12.54
N HIS A 72 7.04 -5.62 11.43
CA HIS A 72 5.81 -5.68 10.62
C HIS A 72 4.61 -6.16 11.45
N ASN A 73 4.77 -7.25 12.21
CA ASN A 73 3.70 -7.82 13.03
C ASN A 73 3.33 -6.88 14.17
N TRP A 74 4.32 -6.34 14.88
CA TRP A 74 4.12 -5.36 15.93
C TRP A 74 3.35 -4.15 15.41
N PHE A 75 3.76 -3.56 14.29
CA PHE A 75 3.08 -2.40 13.71
C PHE A 75 1.63 -2.72 13.36
N LYS A 76 1.37 -3.88 12.75
CA LYS A 76 0.00 -4.32 12.42
C LYS A 76 -0.86 -4.46 13.68
N GLU A 77 -0.34 -5.07 14.74
CA GLU A 77 -1.07 -5.19 16.02
C GLU A 77 -1.41 -3.82 16.62
N GLN A 78 -0.43 -2.92 16.65
CA GLN A 78 -0.63 -1.56 17.13
C GLN A 78 -1.67 -0.79 16.30
N LEU A 79 -1.62 -0.91 14.97
CA LEU A 79 -2.58 -0.28 14.07
C LEU A 79 -4.00 -0.81 14.32
N LYS A 80 -4.15 -2.12 14.51
CA LYS A 80 -5.44 -2.75 14.85
C LYS A 80 -6.00 -2.19 16.16
N GLN A 81 -5.16 -2.03 17.19
CA GLN A 81 -5.56 -1.44 18.48
C GLN A 81 -5.97 0.04 18.34
N ILE A 82 -5.20 0.86 17.63
CA ILE A 82 -5.53 2.27 17.39
C ILE A 82 -6.86 2.37 16.63
N MET A 83 -7.09 1.48 15.67
CA MET A 83 -8.33 1.45 14.90
C MET A 83 -9.54 1.16 15.78
N GLU A 84 -9.43 0.16 16.65
CA GLU A 84 -10.49 -0.21 17.59
C GLU A 84 -10.76 0.88 18.62
N THR A 85 -9.71 1.48 19.19
CA THR A 85 -9.84 2.56 20.20
C THR A 85 -10.46 3.82 19.61
N ASN A 86 -9.98 4.27 18.45
CA ASN A 86 -10.37 5.59 17.90
C ASN A 86 -11.60 5.53 16.99
N PHE A 87 -11.73 4.49 16.17
CA PHE A 87 -12.85 4.38 15.23
C PHE A 87 -13.96 3.44 15.72
N LYS A 88 -13.75 2.73 16.84
CA LYS A 88 -14.70 1.73 17.37
C LYS A 88 -15.04 0.68 16.31
N ARG A 89 -14.02 0.24 15.57
CA ARG A 89 -14.10 -0.78 14.52
C ARG A 89 -13.02 -1.82 14.75
N LYS A 90 -13.40 -3.11 14.69
CA LYS A 90 -12.45 -4.21 14.78
C LYS A 90 -11.86 -4.52 13.41
N TRP A 91 -10.58 -4.86 13.36
CA TRP A 91 -9.93 -5.24 12.10
C TRP A 91 -10.58 -6.44 11.44
N SER A 92 -10.81 -7.50 12.22
CA SER A 92 -11.41 -8.74 11.74
C SER A 92 -12.84 -8.59 11.22
N SER A 93 -13.56 -7.54 11.62
CA SER A 93 -14.91 -7.28 11.10
C SER A 93 -14.91 -6.49 9.80
N LEU A 94 -13.86 -5.70 9.54
CA LEU A 94 -13.77 -4.85 8.34
C LEU A 94 -12.94 -5.48 7.23
N VAL A 95 -11.84 -6.11 7.58
CA VAL A 95 -10.87 -6.67 6.64
C VAL A 95 -11.08 -8.18 6.57
N THR A 96 -11.76 -8.62 5.53
CA THR A 96 -12.04 -10.05 5.28
C THR A 96 -10.97 -10.72 4.41
N VAL A 97 -10.26 -9.94 3.59
CA VAL A 97 -9.18 -10.40 2.72
C VAL A 97 -7.89 -9.70 3.11
N GLU A 98 -6.83 -10.48 3.32
CA GLU A 98 -5.48 -9.97 3.55
C GLU A 98 -4.55 -10.30 2.36
N PRO A 99 -3.62 -9.39 1.99
CA PRO A 99 -3.42 -8.06 2.58
C PRO A 99 -4.48 -7.05 2.15
N LEU A 100 -4.74 -6.05 3.02
CA LEU A 100 -5.62 -4.93 2.69
C LEU A 100 -4.94 -4.04 1.64
N LEU A 101 -5.47 -4.04 0.41
CA LEU A 101 -4.92 -3.31 -0.72
C LEU A 101 -5.90 -2.28 -1.25
N PHE A 102 -5.40 -1.07 -1.51
CA PHE A 102 -6.08 -0.04 -2.27
C PHE A 102 -5.29 0.29 -3.53
N GLY A 103 -6.02 0.61 -4.58
CA GLY A 103 -5.46 0.93 -5.88
C GLY A 103 -6.57 1.35 -6.84
N ASP A 104 -6.18 1.76 -8.04
CA ASP A 104 -7.12 2.29 -9.04
C ASP A 104 -7.08 1.58 -10.37
N PHE A 105 -6.18 0.61 -10.53
CA PHE A 105 -6.09 -0.17 -11.74
C PHE A 105 -7.00 -1.41 -11.71
N SER A 106 -7.71 -1.69 -10.61
CA SER A 106 -8.66 -2.82 -10.55
C SER A 106 -9.85 -2.68 -11.50
N ASP A 107 -10.25 -1.44 -11.80
CA ASP A 107 -11.25 -1.14 -12.83
C ASP A 107 -10.64 -0.10 -13.80
N PRO A 108 -10.04 -0.56 -14.92
CA PRO A 108 -9.38 0.32 -15.89
C PRO A 108 -10.30 1.39 -16.49
N LYS A 109 -11.62 1.22 -16.42
CA LYS A 109 -12.59 2.19 -16.97
C LYS A 109 -12.80 3.37 -16.01
N LYS A 110 -12.78 3.11 -14.70
CA LYS A 110 -13.05 4.12 -13.68
C LYS A 110 -11.78 4.78 -13.17
N ASN A 111 -10.68 4.03 -13.07
CA ASN A 111 -9.42 4.52 -12.48
C ASN A 111 -9.62 5.17 -11.11
N HIS A 112 -10.50 4.56 -10.30
CA HIS A 112 -10.91 5.04 -8.99
C HIS A 112 -10.10 4.36 -7.90
N TYR A 113 -9.53 5.14 -6.97
CA TYR A 113 -8.80 4.58 -5.84
C TYR A 113 -9.78 3.93 -4.86
N GLN A 114 -9.74 2.59 -4.80
CA GLN A 114 -10.69 1.77 -4.06
C GLN A 114 -10.03 0.50 -3.52
N GLU A 115 -10.73 -0.21 -2.65
CA GLU A 115 -10.27 -1.50 -2.14
C GLU A 115 -10.23 -2.56 -3.26
N MET A 116 -9.15 -3.32 -3.31
CA MET A 116 -8.92 -4.40 -4.26
C MET A 116 -8.98 -5.75 -3.53
N SER A 117 -10.20 -6.18 -3.18
CA SER A 117 -10.43 -7.40 -2.38
C SER A 117 -10.44 -8.69 -3.21
N ASP A 118 -10.79 -8.64 -4.49
CA ASP A 118 -10.78 -9.80 -5.38
C ASP A 118 -9.41 -10.01 -6.03
N GLN A 119 -8.64 -10.94 -5.46
CA GLN A 119 -7.30 -11.29 -5.93
C GLN A 119 -7.29 -11.92 -7.33
N SER A 120 -8.32 -12.70 -7.68
CA SER A 120 -8.40 -13.37 -8.98
C SER A 120 -8.63 -12.34 -10.08
N SER A 121 -9.61 -11.45 -9.88
CA SER A 121 -9.86 -10.33 -10.79
C SER A 121 -8.62 -9.44 -10.93
N LEU A 122 -7.94 -9.14 -9.82
CA LEU A 122 -6.72 -8.33 -9.85
C LEU A 122 -5.59 -8.97 -10.68
N GLN A 123 -5.41 -10.29 -10.60
CA GLN A 123 -4.45 -11.02 -11.43
C GLN A 123 -4.82 -10.96 -12.92
N GLU A 124 -6.10 -11.14 -13.26
CA GLU A 124 -6.56 -11.06 -14.65
C GLU A 124 -6.33 -9.67 -15.24
N VAL A 125 -6.68 -8.62 -14.51
CA VAL A 125 -6.45 -7.23 -14.94
C VAL A 125 -4.96 -6.98 -15.14
N MET A 126 -4.10 -7.40 -14.21
CA MET A 126 -2.66 -7.24 -14.32
C MET A 126 -2.07 -8.01 -15.51
N ARG A 127 -2.58 -9.20 -15.83
CA ARG A 127 -2.19 -9.96 -17.03
C ARG A 127 -2.59 -9.24 -18.31
N SER A 128 -3.79 -8.65 -18.35
CA SER A 128 -4.24 -7.83 -19.47
C SER A 128 -3.32 -6.63 -19.67
N LEU A 129 -3.01 -5.88 -18.60
CA LEU A 129 -2.12 -4.72 -18.66
C LEU A 129 -0.71 -5.09 -19.15
N LEU A 130 -0.19 -6.26 -18.74
CA LEU A 130 1.10 -6.76 -19.22
C LEU A 130 1.05 -7.13 -20.72
N ALA A 131 -0.04 -7.76 -21.17
CA ALA A 131 -0.24 -8.07 -22.58
C ALA A 131 -0.31 -6.79 -23.43
N ASP A 132 -1.04 -5.77 -22.96
CA ASP A 132 -1.12 -4.46 -23.60
C ASP A 132 0.26 -3.81 -23.69
N TYR A 133 1.02 -3.80 -22.59
CA TYR A 133 2.40 -3.30 -22.58
C TYR A 133 3.28 -4.01 -23.62
N ASN A 134 3.23 -5.35 -23.68
CA ASN A 134 4.03 -6.15 -24.59
C ASN A 134 3.64 -5.96 -26.06
N SER A 135 2.37 -5.65 -26.33
CA SER A 135 1.88 -5.31 -27.67
C SER A 135 2.43 -3.95 -28.13
N MET A 136 2.49 -2.96 -27.23
CA MET A 136 3.02 -1.62 -27.52
C MET A 136 4.56 -1.62 -27.61
N ASN A 137 5.23 -2.52 -26.91
CA ASN A 137 6.70 -2.58 -26.79
C ASN A 137 7.29 -3.87 -27.36
N SER A 138 7.02 -4.15 -28.64
CA SER A 138 7.43 -5.40 -29.32
C SER A 138 8.93 -5.73 -29.24
N LYS A 139 9.82 -4.73 -29.13
CA LYS A 139 11.28 -4.93 -29.03
C LYS A 139 11.79 -5.27 -27.63
N LYS A 140 10.99 -5.04 -26.58
CA LYS A 140 11.37 -5.23 -25.18
C LYS A 140 10.21 -5.86 -24.40
N GLN A 141 9.73 -6.99 -24.88
CA GLN A 141 8.67 -7.72 -24.20
C GLN A 141 9.15 -8.24 -22.84
N MET A 142 8.25 -8.16 -21.86
CA MET A 142 8.46 -8.67 -20.52
C MET A 142 7.64 -9.94 -20.32
N ASN A 143 8.33 -11.06 -20.05
CA ASN A 143 7.68 -12.32 -19.70
C ASN A 143 7.63 -12.45 -18.17
N LEU A 144 6.73 -11.69 -17.53
CA LEU A 144 6.59 -11.68 -16.07
C LEU A 144 5.54 -12.68 -15.62
N VAL A 145 5.89 -13.44 -14.57
CA VAL A 145 4.91 -14.24 -13.84
C VAL A 145 4.33 -13.37 -12.72
N LEU A 146 3.07 -12.98 -12.87
CA LEU A 146 2.37 -12.07 -11.95
C LEU A 146 1.75 -12.85 -10.79
N PHE A 147 2.56 -13.17 -9.78
CA PHE A 147 2.09 -13.64 -8.48
C PHE A 147 1.53 -12.49 -7.66
N MET A 148 0.72 -12.78 -6.63
CA MET A 148 0.14 -11.74 -5.75
C MET A 148 1.21 -10.81 -5.14
N SER A 149 2.36 -11.34 -4.73
CA SER A 149 3.45 -10.49 -4.22
C SER A 149 3.98 -9.49 -5.25
N ALA A 150 4.04 -9.86 -6.53
CA ALA A 150 4.43 -8.93 -7.59
C ALA A 150 3.38 -7.83 -7.78
N ILE A 151 2.10 -8.21 -7.75
CA ILE A 151 0.97 -7.27 -7.85
C ILE A 151 0.95 -6.30 -6.67
N GLU A 152 1.22 -6.77 -5.45
CA GLU A 152 1.37 -5.90 -4.28
C GLU A 152 2.48 -4.87 -4.47
N HIS A 153 3.63 -5.26 -5.01
CA HIS A 153 4.71 -4.32 -5.31
C HIS A 153 4.31 -3.28 -6.35
N VAL A 154 3.63 -3.71 -7.43
CA VAL A 154 3.09 -2.78 -8.43
C VAL A 154 2.09 -1.82 -7.80
N ALA A 155 1.18 -2.31 -6.95
CA ALA A 155 0.23 -1.47 -6.24
C ALA A 155 0.92 -0.39 -5.40
N ARG A 156 1.99 -0.75 -4.67
CA ARG A 156 2.82 0.20 -3.91
C ARG A 156 3.46 1.25 -4.82
N ILE A 157 4.04 0.82 -5.93
CA ILE A 157 4.71 1.72 -6.89
C ILE A 157 3.69 2.68 -7.51
N VAL A 158 2.57 2.17 -8.03
CA VAL A 158 1.50 2.99 -8.63
C VAL A 158 0.96 4.00 -7.62
N ARG A 159 0.71 3.57 -6.37
CA ARG A 159 0.27 4.47 -5.29
C ARG A 159 1.29 5.60 -5.06
N ILE A 160 2.59 5.31 -5.03
CA ILE A 160 3.63 6.34 -4.85
C ILE A 160 3.65 7.30 -6.05
N LEU A 161 3.64 6.79 -7.28
CA LEU A 161 3.72 7.59 -8.50
C LEU A 161 2.51 8.49 -8.71
N ARG A 162 1.35 8.13 -8.16
CA ARG A 162 0.14 8.96 -8.20
C ARG A 162 0.14 10.11 -7.22
N GLN A 163 0.98 10.06 -6.18
CA GLN A 163 1.10 11.19 -5.26
C GLN A 163 1.85 12.34 -5.94
N PRO A 164 1.42 13.59 -5.74
CA PRO A 164 2.13 14.75 -6.28
C PRO A 164 3.55 14.76 -5.73
N LEU A 165 4.53 14.91 -6.62
CA LEU A 165 5.97 14.86 -6.28
C LEU A 165 6.39 13.52 -5.63
N GLY A 166 5.67 12.44 -5.92
CA GLY A 166 5.97 11.10 -5.46
C GLY A 166 7.21 10.52 -6.13
N ASN A 167 8.12 9.98 -5.34
CA ASN A 167 9.30 9.27 -5.80
C ASN A 167 9.55 8.03 -4.94
N ALA A 168 10.01 6.95 -5.55
CA ALA A 168 10.27 5.67 -4.88
C ALA A 168 11.74 5.28 -5.02
N LEU A 169 12.33 4.75 -3.93
CA LEU A 169 13.61 4.06 -3.96
C LEU A 169 13.37 2.57 -3.76
N LEU A 170 13.60 1.76 -4.80
CA LEU A 170 13.40 0.32 -4.76
C LEU A 170 14.69 -0.40 -4.33
N VAL A 171 14.74 -0.82 -3.07
CA VAL A 171 15.87 -1.56 -2.49
C VAL A 171 15.57 -3.06 -2.52
N GLY A 172 16.52 -3.86 -2.99
CA GLY A 172 16.38 -5.31 -3.07
C GLY A 172 17.64 -5.96 -3.65
N VAL A 173 17.68 -7.29 -3.64
CA VAL A 173 18.76 -8.06 -4.24
C VAL A 173 18.70 -8.02 -5.77
N GLY A 174 19.77 -8.48 -6.44
CA GLY A 174 19.74 -8.67 -7.89
C GLY A 174 18.69 -9.70 -8.30
N GLY A 175 18.01 -9.49 -9.43
CA GLY A 175 16.98 -10.41 -9.94
C GLY A 175 15.59 -10.28 -9.30
N SER A 176 15.39 -9.36 -8.35
CA SER A 176 14.10 -9.19 -7.66
C SER A 176 13.00 -8.50 -8.48
N GLY A 177 13.17 -8.35 -9.80
CA GLY A 177 12.17 -7.72 -10.68
C GLY A 177 12.07 -6.19 -10.62
N ARG A 178 12.90 -5.49 -9.85
CA ARG A 178 12.83 -4.01 -9.65
C ARG A 178 12.87 -3.14 -10.91
N LYS A 179 13.45 -3.65 -12.01
CA LYS A 179 13.50 -2.94 -13.30
C LYS A 179 12.29 -3.27 -14.20
N SER A 180 11.54 -4.30 -13.86
CA SER A 180 10.46 -4.84 -14.67
C SER A 180 9.08 -4.53 -14.09
N LEU A 181 8.98 -4.46 -12.76
CA LEU A 181 7.81 -3.96 -12.03
C LEU A 181 7.71 -2.43 -12.18
#